data_AF-A0AAW2TYC6-F1
#
_entry.id   AF-A0AAW2TYC6-F1
#
_cell.length_a   1.000
_cell.length_b   1.000
_cell.length_c   1.000
_cell.angle_alpha   90.00
_cell.angle_beta   90.00
_cell.angle_gamma   90.00
#
_symmetry.space_group_name_H-M   'P 1'
#
loop_
_entity.id
_entity.type
_entity.pdbx_description
1 polymer ?
#
loop_
_entity_poly.entity_id
_entity_poly.type
_entity_poly.pdbx_seq_one_letter_code
_entity_poly.pdbx_strand_id
1 'polypeptide(L)'
;MFTSSTLFSLHQGVNKGLVAERLLAMMRKKEVLPDFVLCIGDDRSDEDMFEVIMSAKDDGSLSPVAEVFACTVGQKPSKAKYYLEDISEILRMFQGLADASEQSVKSVSFSPQRTLIDKV
;
A
#
# COMPACT_ATOMS: atom_id res chain seq x y z
N MET A 1 -32.37 1.12 30.72
CA MET A 1 -30.91 1.37 30.71
C MET A 1 -30.21 0.03 30.54
N PHE A 2 -29.81 -0.32 29.31
CA PHE A 2 -28.97 -1.50 29.07
C PHE A 2 -27.59 -1.00 28.64
N THR A 3 -26.62 -1.02 29.55
CA THR A 3 -25.21 -0.86 29.21
C THR A 3 -24.69 -2.23 28.82
N SER A 4 -24.65 -2.51 27.51
CA SER A 4 -23.92 -3.67 26.98
C SER A 4 -22.51 -3.22 26.64
N SER A 5 -21.60 -3.29 27.62
CA SER A 5 -20.17 -3.14 27.39
C SER A 5 -19.61 -4.47 26.87
N THR A 6 -19.57 -4.63 25.54
CA THR A 6 -18.88 -5.73 24.88
C THR A 6 -17.36 -5.50 24.97
N LEU A 7 -16.69 -6.23 25.86
CA LEU A 7 -15.23 -6.24 25.96
C LEU A 7 -14.65 -7.12 24.83
N PHE A 8 -14.17 -6.50 23.76
CA PHE A 8 -13.36 -7.19 22.75
C PHE A 8 -11.99 -7.54 23.36
N SER A 9 -11.82 -8.77 23.82
CA SER A 9 -10.51 -9.30 24.19
C SER A 9 -9.74 -9.63 22.90
N LEU A 10 -9.08 -8.61 22.32
CA LEU A 10 -8.08 -8.84 21.28
C LEU A 10 -6.87 -9.49 21.97
N HIS A 11 -6.39 -10.62 21.43
CA HIS A 11 -5.20 -11.31 21.92
C HIS A 11 -4.06 -10.28 22.07
N GLN A 12 -3.53 -10.14 23.29
CA GLN A 12 -2.61 -9.08 23.76
C GLN A 12 -1.21 -9.07 23.10
N GLY A 13 -1.08 -9.48 21.84
CA GLY A 13 0.21 -9.57 21.17
C GLY A 13 0.18 -9.68 19.65
N VAL A 14 -0.99 -9.57 19.00
CA VAL A 14 -1.09 -9.56 17.53
C VAL A 14 -1.95 -8.39 17.11
N ASN A 15 -1.34 -7.36 16.53
CA ASN A 15 -2.02 -6.27 15.84
C ASN A 15 -1.50 -6.14 14.40
N LYS A 16 -2.25 -5.44 13.55
CA LYS A 16 -1.90 -5.27 12.13
C LYS A 16 -0.59 -4.50 11.94
N GLY A 17 -0.25 -3.60 12.88
CA GLY A 17 1.04 -2.90 12.92
C GLY A 17 2.26 -3.84 13.03
N LEU A 18 2.24 -4.79 13.96
CA LEU A 18 3.31 -5.79 14.12
C LEU A 18 3.45 -6.68 12.88
N VAL A 19 2.34 -6.99 12.21
CA VAL A 19 2.37 -7.74 10.94
C VAL A 19 3.06 -6.91 9.84
N ALA A 20 2.74 -5.63 9.73
CA ALA A 20 3.37 -4.72 8.77
C ALA A 20 4.88 -4.56 9.03
N GLU A 21 5.27 -4.35 10.28
CA GLU A 21 6.68 -4.25 10.69
C GLU A 21 7.45 -5.53 10.31
N ARG A 22 6.86 -6.69 10.60
CA ARG A 22 7.47 -7.98 10.27
C ARG A 22 7.59 -8.19 8.76
N LEU A 23 6.59 -7.79 7.98
CA LEU A 23 6.63 -7.87 6.52
C LEU A 23 7.78 -7.02 5.96
N LEU A 24 7.90 -5.76 6.39
CA LEU A 24 8.98 -4.87 5.98
C LEU A 24 10.36 -5.42 6.38
N ALA A 25 10.51 -5.93 7.60
CA ALA A 25 11.74 -6.57 8.05
C ALA A 25 12.10 -7.81 7.20
N MET A 26 11.10 -8.60 6.80
CA MET A 26 11.31 -9.75 5.92
C MET A 26 11.72 -9.35 4.51
N MET A 27 11.15 -8.28 3.95
CA MET A 27 11.54 -7.75 2.63
C MET A 27 12.97 -7.21 2.66
N ARG A 28 13.31 -6.44 3.69
CA ARG A 28 14.67 -5.94 3.92
C ARG A 28 15.68 -7.07 4.06
N LYS A 29 15.34 -8.15 4.78
CA LYS A 29 16.20 -9.34 4.89
C LYS A 29 16.45 -10.03 3.54
N LYS A 30 15.51 -9.91 2.60
CA LYS A 30 15.65 -10.38 1.22
C LYS A 30 16.31 -9.35 0.30
N GLU A 31 16.83 -8.26 0.86
CA GLU A 31 17.42 -7.14 0.12
C GLU A 31 16.45 -6.49 -0.88
N VAL A 32 15.14 -6.60 -0.61
CA VAL A 32 14.09 -5.95 -1.39
C VAL A 32 13.58 -4.74 -0.60
N LEU A 33 13.75 -3.55 -1.18
CA LEU A 33 13.18 -2.31 -0.67
C LEU A 33 11.98 -1.92 -1.55
N PRO A 34 10.75 -1.89 -1.01
CA PRO A 34 9.59 -1.44 -1.78
C PRO A 34 9.75 0.01 -2.24
N ASP A 35 9.41 0.28 -3.49
CA ASP A 35 9.29 1.61 -4.10
C ASP A 35 7.84 2.08 -4.23
N PHE A 36 6.88 1.19 -3.99
CA PHE A 36 5.46 1.51 -3.91
C PHE A 36 4.82 0.73 -2.76
N VAL A 37 4.03 1.42 -1.93
CA VAL A 37 3.27 0.82 -0.83
C VAL A 37 1.84 1.34 -0.86
N LEU A 38 0.88 0.43 -0.98
CA LEU A 38 -0.55 0.71 -0.82
C LEU A 38 -1.06 -0.09 0.39
N CYS A 39 -1.58 0.61 1.41
CA CYS A 39 -2.25 -0.02 2.54
C CYS A 39 -3.66 0.56 2.72
N ILE A 40 -4.63 -0.33 2.94
CA ILE A 40 -6.06 0.03 3.02
C ILE A 40 -6.64 -0.60 4.29
N GLY A 41 -7.42 0.16 5.05
CA GLY A 41 -8.05 -0.33 6.28
C GLY A 41 -9.24 0.50 6.75
N ASP A 42 -10.22 -0.14 7.39
CA ASP A 42 -11.52 0.44 7.75
C ASP A 42 -11.77 0.52 9.25
N ASP A 43 -10.92 -0.08 10.09
CA ASP A 43 -11.18 -0.21 11.52
C ASP A 43 -10.08 0.40 12.40
N ARG A 44 -10.27 0.32 13.73
CA ARG A 44 -9.31 0.84 14.71
C ARG A 44 -7.98 0.09 14.67
N SER A 45 -7.98 -1.19 14.33
CA SER A 45 -6.76 -2.00 14.30
C SER A 45 -5.85 -1.66 13.12
N ASP A 46 -6.40 -1.05 12.06
CA ASP A 46 -5.62 -0.54 10.92
C ASP A 46 -4.81 0.71 11.27
N GLU A 47 -5.17 1.43 12.34
CA GLU A 47 -4.45 2.63 12.76
C GLU A 47 -2.99 2.34 13.14
N ASP A 48 -2.73 1.21 13.80
CA ASP A 48 -1.37 0.77 14.12
C ASP A 48 -0.60 0.38 12.84
N MET A 49 -1.28 -0.14 11.82
CA MET A 49 -0.68 -0.45 10.52
C MET A 49 -0.32 0.82 9.75
N PHE A 50 -1.20 1.83 9.74
CA PHE A 50 -0.93 3.10 9.06
C PHE A 50 0.29 3.82 9.66
N GLU A 51 0.42 3.81 10.98
CA GLU A 51 1.56 4.41 11.66
C GLU A 51 2.89 3.77 11.22
N VAL A 52 2.97 2.44 11.26
CA VAL A 52 4.17 1.69 10.85
C VAL A 52 4.51 1.93 9.37
N ILE A 53 3.51 1.88 8.49
CA ILE A 53 3.75 2.06 7.04
C ILE A 53 4.22 3.48 6.72
N MET A 54 3.68 4.50 7.39
CA MET A 54 4.11 5.88 7.16
C MET A 54 5.51 6.15 7.72
N SER A 55 5.87 5.57 8.87
CA SER A 55 7.22 5.72 9.45
C SER A 55 8.29 4.96 8.67
N ALA A 56 7.91 3.93 7.90
CA ALA A 56 8.83 3.08 7.14
C ALA A 56 9.67 3.84 6.09
N LYS A 57 9.21 5.03 5.68
CA LYS A 57 9.98 5.89 4.76
C LYS A 57 11.18 6.53 5.47
N ASP A 58 11.03 6.90 6.73
CA ASP A 58 12.04 7.60 7.51
C ASP A 58 13.06 6.63 8.15
N ASP A 59 12.65 5.38 8.42
CA ASP A 59 13.51 4.37 9.04
C ASP A 59 14.39 3.56 8.04
N GLY A 60 14.28 3.85 6.75
CA GLY A 60 15.04 3.19 5.68
C GLY A 60 14.51 1.80 5.30
N SER A 61 13.31 1.43 5.72
CA SER A 61 12.66 0.17 5.31
C SER A 61 12.09 0.20 3.89
N LEU A 62 11.98 1.39 3.29
CA LEU A 62 11.53 1.60 1.92
C LEU A 62 12.64 2.20 1.04
N SER A 63 12.43 2.14 -0.28
CA SER A 63 13.28 2.84 -1.24
C SER A 63 13.21 4.37 -1.02
N PRO A 64 14.29 5.14 -1.25
CA PRO A 64 14.26 6.61 -1.14
C PRO A 64 13.21 7.28 -2.04
N VAL A 65 12.89 6.66 -3.17
CA VAL A 65 11.87 7.13 -4.12
C VAL A 65 10.48 6.59 -3.81
N ALA A 66 10.30 5.90 -2.67
CA ALA A 66 9.06 5.20 -2.40
C ALA A 66 7.86 6.14 -2.29
N GLU A 67 6.77 5.75 -2.96
CA GLU A 67 5.45 6.35 -2.80
C GLU A 67 4.59 5.49 -1.87
N VAL A 68 3.98 6.15 -0.89
CA VAL A 68 3.19 5.50 0.17
C VAL A 68 1.77 6.04 0.14
N PHE A 69 0.82 5.13 -0.06
CA PHE A 69 -0.61 5.38 -0.12
C PHE A 69 -1.30 4.63 1.01
N ALA A 70 -1.42 5.28 2.16
CA ALA A 70 -2.21 4.79 3.28
C ALA A 70 -3.63 5.34 3.18
N CYS A 71 -4.61 4.46 3.03
CA CYS A 71 -5.99 4.78 2.76
C CYS A 71 -6.90 4.21 3.86
N THR A 72 -7.72 5.05 4.49
CA THR A 72 -8.80 4.56 5.32
C THR A 72 -10.12 4.42 4.53
N VAL A 73 -10.96 3.44 4.87
CA VAL A 73 -12.28 3.30 4.23
C VAL A 73 -13.34 4.03 5.05
N GLY A 74 -14.12 4.86 4.36
CA GLY A 74 -15.07 5.79 4.95
C GLY A 74 -14.40 7.08 5.43
N GLN A 75 -15.18 8.15 5.49
CA GLN A 75 -14.71 9.43 6.01
C GLN A 75 -14.77 9.43 7.54
N LYS A 76 -13.61 9.19 8.18
CA LYS A 76 -13.47 9.12 9.63
C LYS A 76 -12.09 9.62 10.08
N PRO A 77 -11.92 10.01 11.35
CA PRO A 77 -10.60 10.29 11.90
C PRO A 77 -9.71 9.05 11.76
N SER A 78 -8.54 9.23 11.13
CA SER A 78 -7.55 8.17 10.91
C SER A 78 -6.16 8.76 10.80
N LYS A 79 -5.15 7.94 11.09
CA LYS A 79 -3.73 8.21 10.80
C LYS A 79 -3.43 8.05 9.31
N ALA A 80 -4.26 7.37 8.52
CA ALA A 80 -4.10 7.29 7.08
C ALA A 80 -4.11 8.69 6.42
N LYS A 81 -3.28 8.87 5.39
CA LYS A 81 -3.17 10.14 4.66
C LYS A 81 -4.35 10.36 3.70
N TYR A 82 -4.91 9.28 3.17
CA TYR A 82 -5.98 9.29 2.18
C TYR A 82 -7.20 8.53 2.72
N TYR A 83 -8.35 8.72 2.07
CA TYR A 83 -9.53 7.89 2.32
C TYR A 83 -10.18 7.46 1.02
N LEU A 84 -10.90 6.35 1.07
CA LEU A 84 -11.78 5.84 0.02
C LEU A 84 -13.19 5.81 0.60
N GLU A 85 -14.20 6.29 -0.13
CA GLU A 85 -15.56 6.43 0.41
C GLU A 85 -16.15 5.08 0.81
N ASP A 86 -16.04 4.09 -0.06
CA ASP A 86 -16.60 2.76 0.13
C ASP A 86 -15.85 1.69 -0.68
N ILE A 87 -16.38 0.46 -0.66
CA ILE A 87 -15.85 -0.68 -1.40
C ILE A 87 -15.85 -0.44 -2.91
N SER A 88 -16.82 0.31 -3.45
CA SER A 88 -16.92 0.63 -4.87
C SER A 88 -15.71 1.44 -5.33
N GLU A 89 -15.26 2.40 -4.51
CA GLU A 89 -14.06 3.17 -4.81
C GLU A 89 -12.77 2.33 -4.76
N ILE A 90 -12.68 1.39 -3.80
CA ILE A 90 -11.57 0.43 -3.74
C ILE A 90 -11.50 -0.38 -5.04
N LEU A 91 -12.64 -0.90 -5.51
CA LEU A 91 -12.70 -1.67 -6.74
C LEU A 91 -12.34 -0.83 -7.96
N ARG A 92 -12.86 0.40 -8.06
CA ARG A 92 -12.55 1.34 -9.15
C ARG A 92 -11.06 1.68 -9.18
N MET A 93 -10.45 1.90 -8.02
CA MET A 93 -9.02 2.16 -7.90
C MET A 93 -8.19 0.95 -8.38
N PHE A 94 -8.50 -0.26 -7.91
CA PHE A 94 -7.80 -1.46 -8.36
C PHE A 94 -7.98 -1.74 -9.86
N GLN A 95 -9.17 -1.49 -10.41
CA GLN A 95 -9.39 -1.57 -11.85
C GLN A 95 -8.51 -0.57 -12.60
N GLY A 96 -8.45 0.68 -12.15
CA GLY A 96 -7.57 1.69 -12.74
C GLY A 96 -6.09 1.30 -12.71
N LEU A 97 -5.64 0.69 -11.61
CA LEU A 97 -4.27 0.15 -11.50
C LEU A 97 -4.01 -1.00 -12.48
N ALA A 98 -4.96 -1.92 -12.62
CA ALA A 98 -4.88 -3.02 -13.57
C ALA A 98 -4.82 -2.52 -15.02
N ASP A 99 -5.72 -1.60 -15.39
CA ASP A 99 -5.79 -1.03 -16.73
C ASP A 99 -4.51 -0.26 -17.09
N ALA A 100 -3.99 0.54 -16.14
CA ALA A 100 -2.72 1.27 -16.31
C ALA A 100 -1.53 0.30 -16.44
N SER A 101 -1.53 -0.79 -15.67
CA SER A 101 -0.52 -1.82 -15.76
C SER A 101 -0.50 -2.45 -17.16
N GLU A 102 -1.64 -2.81 -17.73
CA GLU A 102 -1.72 -3.36 -19.09
C GLU A 102 -1.27 -2.38 -20.19
N GLN A 103 -1.59 -1.10 -20.05
CA GLN A 103 -1.18 -0.07 -21.01
C GLN A 103 0.32 0.15 -21.00
N SER A 104 0.97 0.03 -19.83
CA SER A 104 2.43 0.09 -19.72
C SER A 104 3.12 -1.03 -20.51
N VAL A 105 2.50 -2.20 -20.65
CA VAL A 105 3.06 -3.32 -21.43
C VAL A 105 2.89 -3.08 -22.93
N LYS A 106 1.75 -2.50 -23.34
CA LYS A 106 1.43 -2.23 -24.75
C LYS A 106 2.30 -1.10 -25.33
N SER A 107 2.63 -0.07 -24.55
CA SER A 107 3.48 1.03 -25.00
C SER A 107 4.94 0.62 -25.25
N VAL A 108 5.46 -0.38 -24.54
CA VAL A 108 6.81 -0.93 -24.78
C VAL A 108 6.89 -1.72 -26.09
N SER A 109 5.78 -2.33 -26.54
CA SER A 109 5.74 -3.12 -27.78
C SER A 109 5.76 -2.30 -29.08
N PHE A 110 5.64 -0.97 -29.00
CA PHE A 110 5.63 -0.07 -30.17
C PHE A 110 6.88 0.81 -30.24
N SER A 111 8.07 0.19 -30.23
CA SER A 111 9.30 0.85 -30.68
C SER A 111 9.69 0.28 -32.04
N PRO A 112 9.47 0.99 -33.17
CA PRO A 112 10.03 0.59 -34.45
C PRO A 112 11.56 0.71 -34.35
N GLN A 113 12.22 -0.44 -34.34
CA GLN A 113 13.66 -0.55 -34.37
C GLN A 113 14.16 0.07 -35.68
N ARG A 114 14.64 1.32 -35.64
CA ARG A 114 15.37 1.93 -36.76
C ARG A 114 16.71 1.23 -36.88
N THR A 115 16.77 0.18 -37.69
CA THR A 115 18.02 -0.39 -38.18
C THR A 115 18.68 0.66 -39.08
N LEU A 116 19.67 1.39 -38.57
CA LEU A 116 20.62 2.09 -39.42
C LEU A 116 21.62 1.05 -39.91
N ILE A 117 21.39 0.57 -41.12
CA ILE A 117 22.36 -0.19 -41.91
C ILE A 117 23.57 0.68 -42.19
N ASP A 118 24.74 0.15 -41.85
CA ASP A 118 26.07 0.66 -42.19
C ASP A 118 26.16 1.00 -43.69
N LYS A 119 26.63 2.20 -43.99
CA LYS A 119 27.17 2.57 -45.30
C LYS A 119 28.65 2.88 -45.10
N VAL A 120 29.47 1.89 -45.42
CA VAL A 120 30.87 2.08 -45.80
C VAL A 120 30.91 2.24 -47.31
#